data_AF-A0A1F7IKS4-F1
#
_entry.id   AF-A0A1F7IKS4-F1
#
_cell.length_a   1.000
_cell.length_b   1.000
_cell.length_c   1.000
_cell.angle_alpha   90.00
_cell.angle_beta   90.00
_cell.angle_gamma   90.00
#
_symmetry.space_group_name_H-M   'P 1'
#
loop_
_entity.id
_entity.type
_entity.pdbx_description
1 polymer ?
#
loop_
_entity_poly.entity_id
_entity_poly.type
_entity_poly.pdbx_seq_one_letter_code
_entity_poly.pdbx_strand_id
1 'polypeptide(L)'
;MSRSFTLIELLVVIGIIGTLSALTLPNFMSARQRARDAQRKNDLKQIQKALELYKLDQTPPTYIPEDGGNTFPNTGSGWTSGMVTYMNKVPGDPASPYYYLPDNTTLTYFLAACLENSADPVGQACPAGFACNSGTCYIVNEP
;
A
#
# COMPACT_ATOMS: atom_id res chain seq x y z
N MET A 1 -8.81 -27.13 -51.02
CA MET A 1 -7.69 -26.24 -51.39
C MET A 1 -7.11 -25.67 -50.11
N SER A 2 -6.04 -26.27 -49.59
CA SER A 2 -5.35 -25.80 -48.38
C SER A 2 -4.49 -24.59 -48.75
N ARG A 3 -4.81 -23.41 -48.18
CA ARG A 3 -3.94 -22.24 -48.25
C ARG A 3 -2.71 -22.53 -47.39
N SER A 4 -1.56 -22.69 -48.04
CA SER A 4 -0.26 -22.77 -47.36
C SER A 4 0.18 -21.36 -46.98
N PHE A 5 0.42 -21.13 -45.69
CA PHE A 5 0.97 -19.87 -45.18
C PHE A 5 2.37 -19.64 -45.75
N THR A 6 2.70 -18.41 -46.14
CA THR A 6 4.04 -18.08 -46.60
C THR A 6 4.97 -17.78 -45.42
N LEU A 7 6.26 -18.10 -45.55
CA LEU A 7 7.28 -17.79 -44.53
C LEU A 7 7.39 -16.28 -44.28
N ILE A 8 7.16 -15.46 -45.31
CA ILE A 8 7.22 -14.00 -45.18
C ILE A 8 6.03 -13.43 -44.40
N GLU A 9 4.83 -13.99 -44.56
CA GLU A 9 3.68 -13.60 -43.73
C GLU A 9 3.92 -13.92 -42.26
N LEU A 10 4.49 -15.09 -41.95
CA LEU A 10 4.85 -15.43 -40.57
C LEU A 10 5.92 -14.47 -40.03
N LEU A 11 6.92 -14.13 -40.83
CA LEU A 11 8.04 -13.26 -40.45
C LEU A 11 7.59 -11.82 -40.15
N VAL A 12 6.69 -11.27 -40.96
CA VAL A 12 6.16 -9.91 -40.72
C VAL A 12 5.31 -9.87 -39.44
N VAL A 13 4.50 -10.90 -39.18
CA VAL A 13 3.65 -10.97 -37.99
C VAL A 13 4.47 -11.01 -36.70
N ILE A 14 5.49 -11.87 -36.63
CA ILE A 14 6.36 -11.92 -35.44
C ILE A 14 7.17 -10.62 -35.29
N GLY A 15 7.51 -9.95 -36.39
CA GLY A 15 8.15 -8.63 -36.37
C GLY A 15 7.26 -7.57 -35.72
N ILE A 16 6.00 -7.46 -36.15
CA ILE A 16 5.04 -6.49 -35.59
C ILE A 16 4.76 -6.78 -34.12
N ILE A 17 4.48 -8.04 -33.76
CA ILE A 17 4.23 -8.45 -32.36
C ILE A 17 5.47 -8.14 -31.49
N GLY A 18 6.67 -8.41 -32.01
CA GLY A 18 7.93 -8.12 -31.31
C GLY A 18 8.11 -6.62 -31.02
N THR A 19 7.87 -5.76 -32.00
CA THR A 19 7.98 -4.29 -31.82
C THR A 19 6.95 -3.76 -30.82
N LEU A 20 5.68 -4.19 -30.91
CA LEU A 20 4.64 -3.77 -29.97
C LEU A 20 4.90 -4.26 -28.55
N SER A 21 5.39 -5.49 -28.40
CA SER A 21 5.69 -6.08 -27.08
C SER A 21 6.89 -5.39 -26.41
N ALA A 22 7.92 -5.02 -27.19
CA ALA A 22 9.11 -4.35 -26.66
C ALA A 22 8.78 -3.01 -25.98
N LEU A 23 7.82 -2.25 -26.51
CA LEU A 23 7.43 -0.95 -25.96
C LEU A 23 6.50 -1.06 -24.73
N THR A 24 5.72 -2.13 -24.64
CA THR A 24 4.65 -2.26 -23.63
C THR A 24 5.13 -2.86 -22.31
N LEU A 25 6.11 -3.76 -22.33
CA LEU A 25 6.65 -4.43 -21.14
C LEU A 25 7.17 -3.50 -20.03
N PRO A 26 8.03 -2.49 -20.29
CA PRO A 26 8.53 -1.62 -19.21
C PRO A 26 7.42 -0.78 -18.58
N ASN A 27 6.46 -0.33 -19.38
CA ASN A 27 5.32 0.45 -18.89
C ASN A 27 4.38 -0.40 -18.01
N PHE A 28 4.28 -1.70 -18.27
CA PHE A 28 3.47 -2.60 -17.46
C PHE A 28 4.04 -2.78 -16.04
N MET A 29 5.37 -2.85 -15.89
CA MET A 29 6.01 -2.98 -14.57
C MET A 29 5.75 -1.75 -13.69
N SER A 30 5.90 -0.55 -14.25
CA SER A 30 5.63 0.70 -13.52
C SER A 30 4.14 0.87 -13.19
N ALA A 31 3.24 0.46 -14.08
CA ALA A 31 1.81 0.44 -13.80
C ALA A 31 1.46 -0.50 -12.63
N ARG A 32 2.07 -1.68 -12.57
CA ARG A 32 1.87 -2.65 -11.48
C ARG A 32 2.37 -2.11 -10.14
N GLN A 33 3.49 -1.39 -10.15
CA GLN A 33 4.05 -0.71 -8.97
C GLN A 33 3.08 0.36 -8.44
N ARG A 34 2.60 1.25 -9.32
CA ARG A 34 1.60 2.27 -8.96
C ARG A 34 0.29 1.68 -8.45
N ALA A 35 -0.13 0.54 -8.98
CA ALA A 35 -1.32 -0.17 -8.50
C ALA A 35 -1.15 -0.67 -7.06
N ARG A 36 0.03 -1.21 -6.70
CA ARG A 36 0.35 -1.59 -5.32
C ARG A 36 0.41 -0.37 -4.40
N ASP A 37 1.03 0.72 -4.86
CA ASP A 37 1.06 1.98 -4.09
C ASP A 37 -0.35 2.56 -3.87
N ALA A 38 -1.24 2.47 -4.86
CA ALA A 38 -2.63 2.86 -4.70
C ALA A 38 -3.36 2.01 -3.65
N GLN A 39 -3.08 0.70 -3.61
CA GLN A 39 -3.62 -0.19 -2.58
C GLN A 39 -3.14 0.23 -1.18
N ARG A 40 -1.83 0.44 -0.99
CA ARG A 40 -1.25 0.92 0.28
C ARG A 40 -1.91 2.21 0.78
N LYS A 41 -2.12 3.17 -0.13
CA LYS A 41 -2.80 4.44 0.20
C LYS A 41 -4.23 4.23 0.66
N ASN A 42 -4.97 3.33 0.01
CA ASN A 42 -6.34 3.00 0.40
C ASN A 42 -6.40 2.22 1.72
N ASP A 43 -5.41 1.38 1.98
CA ASP A 43 -5.27 0.61 3.22
C ASP A 43 -5.06 1.55 4.41
N LEU A 44 -4.12 2.51 4.30
CA LEU A 44 -3.90 3.50 5.36
C LEU A 44 -5.15 4.35 5.65
N LYS A 45 -5.90 4.75 4.61
CA LYS A 45 -7.15 5.50 4.78
C LYS A 45 -8.23 4.70 5.50
N GLN A 46 -8.31 3.39 5.26
CA GLN A 46 -9.24 2.51 5.98
C GLN A 46 -8.82 2.36 7.45
N ILE A 47 -7.53 2.18 7.69
CA ILE A 47 -6.96 2.11 9.04
C ILE A 47 -7.20 3.41 9.80
N GLN A 48 -6.95 4.58 9.19
CA GLN A 48 -7.24 5.88 9.79
C GLN A 48 -8.69 5.98 10.24
N LYS A 49 -9.65 5.62 9.38
CA LYS A 49 -11.08 5.66 9.76
C LYS A 49 -11.38 4.75 10.95
N ALA A 50 -10.78 3.55 10.98
CA ALA A 50 -10.95 2.63 12.09
C ALA A 50 -10.30 3.15 13.39
N LEU A 51 -9.14 3.83 13.31
CA LEU A 51 -8.50 4.52 14.43
C LEU A 51 -9.38 5.62 15.02
N GLU A 52 -10.00 6.44 14.17
CA GLU A 52 -10.91 7.48 14.63
C GLU A 52 -12.16 6.90 15.30
N LEU A 53 -12.76 5.87 14.71
CA LEU A 53 -13.91 5.18 15.32
C LEU A 53 -13.53 4.56 16.67
N TYR A 54 -12.36 3.91 16.74
CA TYR A 54 -11.87 3.35 18.00
C TYR A 54 -11.70 4.41 19.07
N LYS A 55 -11.03 5.52 18.76
CA LYS A 55 -10.83 6.63 19.70
C LYS A 55 -12.16 7.14 20.26
N LEU A 56 -13.18 7.30 19.41
CA LEU A 56 -14.50 7.79 19.82
C LEU A 56 -15.23 6.84 20.78
N ASP A 57 -15.02 5.54 20.63
CA ASP A 57 -15.64 4.51 21.47
C ASP A 57 -14.90 4.31 22.81
N GLN A 58 -13.68 4.85 22.98
CA GLN A 58 -12.92 4.73 24.22
C GLN A 58 -13.22 5.86 25.22
N THR A 59 -13.36 5.49 26.50
CA THR A 59 -13.49 6.43 27.62
C THR A 59 -12.46 6.12 28.71
N PRO A 60 -11.36 6.88 28.84
CA PRO A 60 -10.98 8.07 28.07
C PRO A 60 -10.56 7.75 26.62
N PRO A 61 -10.57 8.74 25.70
CA PRO A 61 -10.12 8.55 24.32
C PRO A 61 -8.68 8.06 24.28
N THR A 62 -8.42 7.05 23.46
CA THR A 62 -7.08 6.47 23.26
C THR A 62 -7.03 5.78 21.91
N TYR A 63 -5.85 5.68 21.32
CA TYR A 63 -5.61 4.76 20.21
C TYR A 63 -5.09 3.41 20.70
N ILE A 64 -5.14 2.43 19.80
CA ILE A 64 -4.56 1.11 20.05
C ILE A 64 -3.03 1.19 20.17
N PRO A 65 -2.40 0.32 20.97
CA PRO A 65 -0.95 0.23 21.01
C PRO A 65 -0.40 -0.36 19.71
N GLU A 66 0.85 -0.05 19.38
CA GLU A 66 1.62 -0.72 18.31
C GLU A 66 1.94 -2.18 18.66
N ASP A 67 2.31 -2.99 17.66
CA ASP A 67 2.77 -4.39 17.82
C ASP A 67 4.29 -4.49 18.07
N GLY A 68 4.87 -3.42 18.61
CA GLY A 68 6.30 -3.22 18.75
C GLY A 68 6.99 -2.84 17.44
N GLY A 69 8.15 -2.19 17.57
CA GLY A 69 8.96 -1.76 16.42
C GLY A 69 8.23 -0.74 15.53
N ASN A 70 7.31 0.05 16.10
CA ASN A 70 6.52 1.06 15.40
C ASN A 70 5.70 0.46 14.25
N THR A 71 5.08 -0.71 14.47
CA THR A 71 4.26 -1.38 13.46
C THR A 71 2.78 -1.39 13.84
N PHE A 72 1.91 -1.28 12.83
CA PHE A 72 0.48 -1.32 13.05
C PHE A 72 0.02 -2.73 13.49
N PRO A 73 -0.75 -2.84 14.58
CA PRO A 73 -1.10 -4.14 15.17
C PRO A 73 -2.18 -4.88 14.37
N ASN A 74 -2.36 -6.15 14.72
CA ASN A 74 -3.40 -7.03 14.15
C ASN A 74 -3.30 -7.22 12.63
N THR A 75 -2.16 -6.91 12.01
CA THR A 75 -1.96 -7.04 10.56
C THR A 75 -2.32 -8.45 10.09
N GLY A 76 -3.21 -8.55 9.10
CA GLY A 76 -3.71 -9.82 8.57
C GLY A 76 -4.85 -10.47 9.38
N SER A 77 -5.17 -9.94 10.56
CA SER A 77 -6.23 -10.40 11.47
C SER A 77 -7.36 -9.38 11.59
N GLY A 78 -8.50 -9.78 12.15
CA GLY A 78 -9.56 -8.84 12.51
C GLY A 78 -9.17 -7.97 13.69
N TRP A 79 -9.56 -6.70 13.65
CA TRP A 79 -9.42 -5.78 14.77
C TRP A 79 -10.78 -5.59 15.45
N THR A 80 -10.89 -6.20 16.62
CA THR A 80 -12.07 -6.17 17.49
C THR A 80 -11.68 -5.69 18.89
N SER A 81 -12.49 -4.81 19.49
CA SER A 81 -12.37 -4.48 20.92
C SER A 81 -13.74 -4.62 21.59
N GLY A 82 -13.82 -5.46 22.61
CA GLY A 82 -15.10 -5.85 23.21
C GLY A 82 -16.02 -6.53 22.20
N MET A 83 -17.20 -5.96 21.98
CA MET A 83 -18.20 -6.44 21.02
C MET A 83 -18.18 -5.67 19.67
N VAL A 84 -17.26 -4.72 19.50
CA VAL A 84 -17.19 -3.85 18.31
C VAL A 84 -16.04 -4.29 17.42
N THR A 85 -16.33 -4.49 16.14
CA THR A 85 -15.35 -4.78 15.09
C THR A 85 -15.05 -3.51 14.31
N TYR A 86 -13.82 -3.02 14.42
CA TYR A 86 -13.37 -1.81 13.71
C TYR A 86 -12.85 -2.16 12.31
N MET A 87 -12.24 -3.34 12.15
CA MET A 87 -11.87 -3.89 10.85
C MET A 87 -12.01 -5.41 10.85
N ASN A 88 -12.65 -5.98 9.83
CA ASN A 88 -12.74 -7.44 9.67
C ASN A 88 -11.38 -8.09 9.37
N LYS A 89 -10.50 -7.34 8.68
CA LYS A 89 -9.13 -7.72 8.40
C LYS A 89 -8.31 -6.45 8.27
N VAL A 90 -7.32 -6.27 9.12
CA VAL A 90 -6.34 -5.20 8.97
C VAL A 90 -5.47 -5.53 7.75
N PRO A 91 -5.44 -4.66 6.72
CA PRO A 91 -4.59 -4.87 5.57
C PRO A 91 -3.13 -4.80 5.98
N GLY A 92 -2.31 -5.61 5.34
CA GLY A 92 -0.86 -5.62 5.51
C GLY A 92 -0.20 -5.64 4.14
N ASP A 93 0.86 -4.86 3.99
CA ASP A 93 1.71 -4.96 2.82
C ASP A 93 2.73 -6.11 3.00
N PRO A 94 2.76 -7.10 2.09
CA PRO A 94 3.73 -8.20 2.15
C PRO A 94 5.18 -7.75 2.08
N ALA A 95 5.47 -6.59 1.50
CA ALA A 95 6.84 -6.10 1.33
C ALA A 95 7.38 -5.39 2.57
N SER A 96 6.55 -4.64 3.29
CA SER A 96 6.96 -3.88 4.47
C SER A 96 5.73 -3.60 5.37
N PRO A 97 5.81 -3.84 6.69
CA PRO A 97 4.70 -3.53 7.58
C PRO A 97 4.41 -2.02 7.57
N TYR A 98 3.14 -1.66 7.82
CA TYR A 98 2.79 -0.25 7.97
C TYR A 98 3.35 0.30 9.28
N TYR A 99 4.00 1.45 9.16
CA TYR A 99 4.57 2.17 10.27
C TYR A 99 3.47 2.85 11.08
N TYR A 100 3.52 2.71 12.39
CA TYR A 100 2.53 3.27 13.29
C TYR A 100 3.18 3.71 14.59
N LEU A 101 2.88 4.95 14.99
CA LEU A 101 3.28 5.53 16.27
C LEU A 101 2.09 6.28 16.87
N PRO A 102 1.38 5.70 17.85
CA PRO A 102 0.34 6.43 18.59
C PRO A 102 0.95 7.31 19.68
N ASP A 103 0.36 8.48 19.89
CA ASP A 103 0.58 9.30 21.09
C ASP A 103 -0.75 9.56 21.79
N ASN A 104 -1.00 8.78 22.85
CA ASN A 104 -2.21 8.89 23.66
C ASN A 104 -2.18 10.10 24.62
N THR A 105 -1.06 10.81 24.74
CA THR A 105 -0.96 12.04 25.53
C THR A 105 -1.52 13.23 24.76
N THR A 106 -1.13 13.34 23.49
CA THR A 106 -1.60 14.40 22.58
C THR A 106 -2.84 14.00 21.77
N LEU A 107 -3.26 12.73 21.86
CA LEU A 107 -4.32 12.13 21.05
C LEU A 107 -4.05 12.23 19.54
N THR A 108 -2.77 12.16 19.16
CA THR A 108 -2.30 12.12 17.77
C THR A 108 -1.76 10.74 17.42
N TYR A 109 -1.59 10.46 16.12
CA TYR A 109 -0.82 9.31 15.65
C TYR A 109 -0.10 9.63 14.35
N PHE A 110 0.94 8.85 14.08
CA PHE A 110 1.64 8.84 12.81
C PHE A 110 1.46 7.48 12.14
N LEU A 111 0.88 7.45 10.94
CA LEU A 111 0.66 6.23 10.18
C LEU A 111 1.31 6.38 8.80
N ALA A 112 2.19 5.45 8.41
CA ALA A 112 2.88 5.53 7.14
C ALA A 112 3.05 4.19 6.44
N ALA A 113 3.10 4.23 5.10
CA ALA A 113 3.39 3.09 4.25
C ALA A 113 4.56 3.43 3.33
N CYS A 114 5.48 2.49 3.15
CA CYS A 114 6.55 2.63 2.18
C CYS A 114 5.97 2.53 0.77
N LEU A 115 6.17 3.56 -0.06
CA LEU A 115 5.80 3.51 -1.46
C LEU A 115 6.92 2.84 -2.25
N GLU A 116 6.59 2.09 -3.29
CA GLU A 116 7.63 1.59 -4.17
C GLU A 116 8.08 2.69 -5.15
N ASN A 117 7.15 3.52 -5.62
CA ASN A 117 7.45 4.62 -6.53
C ASN A 117 8.04 5.82 -5.79
N SER A 118 9.35 6.03 -5.92
CA SER A 118 10.03 7.19 -5.31
C SER A 118 9.65 8.54 -5.93
N ALA A 119 9.05 8.54 -7.12
CA ALA A 119 8.54 9.74 -7.80
C ALA A 119 7.02 9.90 -7.64
N ASP A 120 6.43 9.31 -6.60
CA ASP A 120 5.00 9.48 -6.34
C ASP A 120 4.66 10.92 -5.91
N PRO A 121 3.66 11.58 -6.51
CA PRO A 121 3.38 13.00 -6.26
C PRO A 121 2.89 13.31 -4.84
N VAL A 122 2.34 12.31 -4.12
CA VAL A 122 1.92 12.46 -2.71
C VAL A 122 2.93 11.81 -1.76
N GLY A 123 4.07 11.36 -2.27
CA GLY A 123 5.14 10.78 -1.49
C GLY A 123 5.89 11.84 -0.69
N GLN A 124 6.23 11.50 0.55
CA GLN A 124 6.96 12.34 1.49
C GLN A 124 8.19 11.58 2.04
N ALA A 125 9.08 12.29 2.72
CA ALA A 125 10.22 11.64 3.38
C ALA A 125 9.72 10.71 4.50
N CYS A 126 10.23 9.49 4.52
CA CYS A 126 9.90 8.52 5.56
C CYS A 126 10.40 8.94 6.94
N PRO A 127 9.70 8.59 8.03
CA PRO A 127 10.14 8.88 9.39
C PRO A 127 11.46 8.18 9.72
N ALA A 128 12.25 8.79 10.61
CA ALA A 128 13.51 8.22 11.05
C ALA A 128 13.29 6.86 11.72
N GLY A 129 14.07 5.85 11.30
CA GLY A 129 13.94 4.49 11.81
C GLY A 129 12.97 3.59 11.05
N PHE A 130 12.18 4.12 10.10
CA PHE A 130 11.36 3.29 9.22
C PHE A 130 12.14 2.82 8.00
N ALA A 131 12.31 1.51 7.87
CA ALA A 131 13.02 0.89 6.75
C ALA A 131 12.14 0.92 5.49
N CYS A 132 12.39 1.88 4.60
CA CYS A 132 11.72 1.98 3.31
C CYS A 132 12.73 2.09 2.16
N ASN A 133 12.71 1.10 1.26
CA ASN A 133 13.70 0.97 0.17
C ASN A 133 13.67 2.14 -0.83
N SER A 134 12.52 2.77 -1.04
CA SER A 134 12.40 3.94 -1.94
C SER A 134 12.77 5.26 -1.27
N GLY A 135 12.85 5.30 0.07
CA GLY A 135 12.94 6.52 0.86
C GLY A 135 11.68 7.41 0.82
N THR A 136 10.61 6.96 0.14
CA THR A 136 9.39 7.73 -0.07
C THR A 136 8.21 7.00 0.58
N CYS A 137 7.51 7.71 1.46
CA CYS A 137 6.39 7.20 2.23
C CYS A 137 5.11 7.97 1.93
N TYR A 138 3.98 7.27 1.99
CA TYR A 138 2.69 7.91 2.11
C TYR A 138 2.33 7.98 3.59
N ILE A 139 2.08 9.19 4.10
CA ILE A 139 1.81 9.44 5.51
C ILE A 139 0.36 9.89 5.65
N VAL A 140 -0.30 9.37 6.68
CA VAL A 140 -1.63 9.74 7.11
C VAL A 140 -1.54 10.09 8.59
N ASN A 141 -2.01 11.28 8.95
CA ASN A 141 -2.11 11.73 10.33
C ASN A 141 -3.57 11.76 10.76
N GLU A 142 -3.84 12.21 11.97
CA GLU A 142 -5.20 12.55 12.39
C GLU A 142 -5.83 13.58 11.42
N PRO A 143 -7.16 13.52 11.21
CA PRO A 143 -7.89 14.48 10.37
C PRO A 143 -7.95 15.90 10.94
#